data_AF-A0A6J4PU07-F1
#
_entry.id   AF-A0A6J4PU07-F1
#
_cell.length_a   1.000
_cell.length_b   1.000
_cell.length_c   1.000
_cell.angle_alpha   90.00
_cell.angle_beta   90.00
_cell.angle_gamma   90.00
#
_symmetry.space_group_name_H-M   'P 1'
#
loop_
_entity.id
_entity.type
_entity.pdbx_description
1 polymer ?
#
loop_
_entity_poly.entity_id
_entity_poly.type
_entity_poly.pdbx_seq_one_letter_code
_entity_poly.pdbx_strand_id
1 'polypeptide(L)'
;MDRDETLGKERIDRELQEAGWSTDGTFSEHLSIGESGELCVLVHRSTWEADEPAYELYDVRRHVSLWVREVPTPEKAAALLEEHGETPEEE
;
A
#
# COMPACT_ATOMS: atom_id res chain seq x y z
N MET A 1 21.29 2.71 8.72
CA MET A 1 20.26 3.51 8.05
C MET A 1 20.90 4.00 6.79
N ASP A 2 20.78 3.15 5.78
CA ASP A 2 21.38 3.30 4.48
C ASP A 2 20.57 4.35 3.71
N ARG A 3 21.27 5.31 3.14
CA ARG A 3 20.68 6.51 2.53
C ARG A 3 19.74 6.18 1.34
N ASP A 4 19.88 5.00 0.76
CA ASP A 4 19.02 4.46 -0.30
C ASP A 4 17.62 4.06 0.21
N GLU A 5 17.50 3.63 1.46
CA GLU A 5 16.21 3.20 2.04
C GLU A 5 15.24 4.38 2.16
N THR A 6 15.73 5.55 2.57
CA THR A 6 14.93 6.78 2.69
C THR A 6 14.41 7.24 1.34
N LEU A 7 15.23 7.15 0.28
CA LEU A 7 14.86 7.60 -1.06
C LEU A 7 13.76 6.71 -1.68
N GLY A 8 13.83 5.40 -1.45
CA GLY A 8 12.79 4.46 -1.84
C GLY A 8 11.47 4.74 -1.12
N LYS A 9 11.51 4.91 0.20
CA LYS A 9 10.34 5.26 1.01
C LYS A 9 9.70 6.57 0.55
N GLU A 10 10.47 7.64 0.39
CA GLU A 10 9.98 8.97 -0.03
C GLU A 10 9.33 8.92 -1.42
N ARG A 11 9.89 8.10 -2.34
CA ARG A 11 9.28 7.90 -3.66
C ARG A 11 7.90 7.26 -3.53
N ILE A 12 7.79 6.16 -2.81
CA ILE A 12 6.51 5.46 -2.59
C ILE A 12 5.51 6.38 -1.89
N ASP A 13 5.96 7.11 -0.88
CA ASP A 13 5.14 8.04 -0.12
C ASP A 13 4.53 9.12 -1.03
N ARG A 14 5.35 9.66 -1.93
CA ARG A 14 4.88 10.59 -2.96
C ARG A 14 3.88 9.94 -3.91
N GLU A 15 4.14 8.72 -4.40
CA GLU A 15 3.20 8.01 -5.30
C GLU A 15 1.85 7.75 -4.63
N LEU A 16 1.85 7.40 -3.35
CA LEU A 16 0.65 7.26 -2.52
C LEU A 16 -0.10 8.58 -2.39
N GLN A 17 0.59 9.67 -2.03
CA GLN A 17 -0.02 11.00 -1.93
C GLN A 17 -0.58 11.49 -3.28
N GLU A 18 0.13 11.26 -4.39
CA GLU A 18 -0.33 11.62 -5.74
C GLU A 18 -1.59 10.83 -6.14
N ALA A 19 -1.73 9.58 -5.68
CA ALA A 19 -2.93 8.77 -5.86
C ALA A 19 -4.07 9.13 -4.88
N GLY A 20 -3.83 10.02 -3.91
CA GLY A 20 -4.83 10.51 -2.95
C GLY A 20 -4.85 9.76 -1.62
N TRP A 21 -3.82 8.98 -1.31
CA TRP A 21 -3.65 8.33 -0.01
C TRP A 21 -3.00 9.26 1.01
N SER A 22 -3.41 9.15 2.26
CA SER A 22 -2.75 9.85 3.36
C SER A 22 -1.63 8.98 3.91
N THR A 23 -0.39 9.41 3.76
CA THR A 23 0.77 8.75 4.34
C THR A 23 1.17 9.50 5.60
N ASP A 24 0.96 8.89 6.77
CA ASP A 24 1.25 9.60 8.02
C ASP A 24 2.76 9.62 8.32
N GLY A 25 3.59 8.87 7.56
CA GLY A 25 5.03 8.73 7.79
C GLY A 25 5.41 8.05 9.12
N THR A 26 4.43 7.93 10.04
CA THR A 26 4.49 7.40 11.40
C THR A 26 4.66 5.88 11.46
N PHE A 27 4.28 5.16 10.39
CA PHE A 27 4.51 3.73 10.32
C PHE A 27 6.00 3.40 10.15
N SER A 28 6.38 2.27 10.75
CA SER A 28 7.73 1.75 10.93
C SER A 28 8.69 2.08 9.78
N GLU A 29 9.97 2.23 10.12
CA GLU A 29 11.06 2.51 9.17
C GLU A 29 11.21 1.47 8.03
N HIS A 30 10.44 0.38 8.10
CA HIS A 30 10.52 -0.80 7.24
C HIS A 30 9.28 -0.98 6.35
N LEU A 31 8.27 -0.10 6.45
CA LEU A 31 6.99 -0.22 5.74
C LEU A 31 6.39 1.17 5.47
N SER A 32 5.96 1.42 4.24
CA SER A 32 5.11 2.58 3.93
C SER A 32 3.65 2.15 3.95
N ILE A 33 2.80 2.96 4.57
CA ILE A 33 1.35 2.74 4.57
C ILE A 33 0.66 4.01 4.07
N GLY A 34 -0.19 3.86 3.05
CA GLY A 34 -1.14 4.88 2.63
C GLY A 34 -2.53 4.55 3.17
N GLU A 35 -3.16 5.49 3.84
CA GLU A 35 -4.45 5.30 4.50
C GLU A 35 -5.50 6.19 3.84
N SER A 36 -6.71 5.65 3.65
CA SER A 36 -7.86 6.41 3.19
C SER A 36 -9.13 5.86 3.83
N GLY A 37 -9.43 6.39 5.03
CA GLY A 37 -10.59 5.96 5.81
C GLY A 37 -10.43 4.53 6.32
N GLU A 38 -11.13 3.59 5.68
CA GLU A 38 -11.13 2.16 6.06
C GLU A 38 -10.30 1.30 5.09
N LEU A 39 -9.64 1.93 4.12
CA LEU A 39 -8.74 1.30 3.17
C LEU A 39 -7.30 1.65 3.52
N CYS A 40 -6.43 0.66 3.40
CA CYS A 40 -4.99 0.79 3.61
C CYS A 40 -4.24 0.22 2.41
N VAL A 41 -3.14 0.85 2.02
CA VAL A 41 -2.16 0.33 1.07
C VAL A 41 -0.86 0.09 1.82
N LEU A 42 -0.43 -1.16 1.90
CA LEU A 42 0.82 -1.55 2.52
C LEU A 42 1.88 -1.75 1.45
N VAL A 43 3.05 -1.15 1.66
CA VAL A 43 4.19 -1.25 0.74
C VAL A 43 5.43 -1.67 1.51
N HIS A 44 5.82 -2.92 1.28
CA HIS A 44 7.00 -3.52 1.91
C HIS A 44 8.29 -2.85 1.46
N ARG A 45 9.28 -2.76 2.35
CA ARG A 45 10.62 -2.29 1.99
C ARG A 45 11.21 -3.02 0.79
N SER A 46 10.98 -4.34 0.65
CA SER A 46 11.47 -5.13 -0.49
C SER A 46 10.99 -4.59 -1.84
N THR A 47 9.87 -3.87 -1.87
CA THR A 47 9.32 -3.21 -3.05
C THR A 47 10.12 -1.96 -3.45
N TRP A 48 10.82 -1.30 -2.52
CA TRP A 48 11.55 -0.06 -2.79
C TRP A 48 12.73 -0.26 -3.75
N GLU A 49 13.31 -1.44 -3.73
CA GLU A 49 14.47 -1.83 -4.54
C GLU A 49 14.08 -2.77 -5.69
N ALA A 50 12.80 -3.12 -5.81
CA ALA A 50 12.29 -4.01 -6.84
C ALA A 50 11.98 -3.26 -8.14
N ASP A 51 12.34 -3.86 -9.27
CA ASP A 51 11.98 -3.37 -10.61
C ASP A 51 10.45 -3.45 -10.85
N GLU A 52 9.80 -4.41 -10.18
CA GLU A 52 8.35 -4.63 -10.21
C GLU A 52 7.76 -4.36 -8.81
N PRO A 53 7.36 -3.12 -8.52
CA PRO A 53 6.84 -2.81 -7.19
C PRO A 53 5.45 -3.43 -6.99
N ALA A 54 5.29 -4.15 -5.88
CA ALA A 54 4.03 -4.72 -5.46
C ALA A 54 3.48 -3.98 -4.24
N TYR A 55 2.19 -3.68 -4.31
CA TYR A 55 1.43 -2.94 -3.31
C TYR A 55 0.30 -3.84 -2.83
N GLU A 56 0.13 -3.94 -1.52
CA GLU A 56 -0.96 -4.71 -0.92
C GLU A 56 -2.07 -3.75 -0.53
N LEU A 57 -3.23 -3.88 -1.15
CA LEU A 57 -4.45 -3.20 -0.74
C LEU A 57 -5.11 -4.01 0.37
N TYR A 58 -5.59 -3.33 1.39
CA TYR A 58 -6.28 -3.94 2.51
C TYR A 58 -7.56 -3.17 2.83
N ASP A 59 -8.69 -3.88 2.88
CA ASP A 59 -9.96 -3.33 3.34
C ASP A 59 -10.19 -3.76 4.79
N VAL A 60 -10.16 -2.80 5.71
CA VAL A 60 -10.36 -3.05 7.14
C VAL A 60 -11.82 -3.44 7.44
N ARG A 61 -12.79 -2.96 6.65
CA ARG A 61 -14.21 -3.29 6.86
C ARG A 61 -14.51 -4.74 6.52
N ARG A 62 -13.94 -5.19 5.40
CA ARG A 62 -14.20 -6.51 4.81
C ARG A 62 -13.17 -7.55 5.21
N HIS A 63 -12.05 -7.12 5.80
CA HIS A 63 -10.89 -7.96 6.08
C HIS A 63 -10.41 -8.71 4.82
N VAL A 64 -10.38 -8.02 3.68
CA VAL A 64 -9.85 -8.58 2.42
C VAL A 64 -8.58 -7.88 2.01
N SER A 65 -7.70 -8.62 1.34
CA SER A 65 -6.45 -8.08 0.78
C SER A 65 -6.38 -8.33 -0.72
N LEU A 66 -5.70 -7.45 -1.45
CA LEU A 66 -5.42 -7.62 -2.87
C LEU A 66 -4.06 -7.06 -3.24
N TRP A 67 -3.25 -7.85 -3.94
CA TRP A 67 -1.94 -7.43 -4.44
C TRP A 67 -2.06 -6.78 -5.82
N VAL A 68 -1.53 -5.56 -5.94
CA VAL A 68 -1.53 -4.78 -7.18
C VAL A 68 -0.12 -4.30 -7.53
N ARG A 69 0.12 -4.04 -8.81
CA ARG A 69 1.45 -3.62 -9.33
C ARG A 69 1.61 -2.10 -9.49
N GLU A 70 0.52 -1.38 -9.30
CA GLU A 70 0.44 0.08 -9.39
C GLU A 70 -0.39 0.56 -8.20
N VAL A 71 -0.12 1.77 -7.70
CA VAL A 71 -0.95 2.37 -6.64
C VAL A 71 -2.26 2.87 -7.26
N PRO A 72 -3.42 2.23 -7.02
CA PRO A 72 -4.70 2.77 -7.46
C PRO A 72 -5.12 3.95 -6.58
N THR A 73 -6.10 4.73 -7.03
CA THR A 73 -6.80 5.67 -6.14
C THR A 73 -7.60 4.92 -5.08
N PRO A 74 -7.88 5.52 -3.91
CA PRO A 74 -8.71 4.88 -2.87
C PRO A 74 -10.05 4.35 -3.38
N GLU A 75 -10.72 5.10 -4.26
CA GLU A 75 -11.98 4.68 -4.88
C GLU A 75 -11.83 3.43 -5.75
N LYS A 76 -10.72 3.34 -6.50
CA LYS A 76 -10.43 2.17 -7.35
C LYS A 76 -9.93 0.98 -6.52
N ALA A 77 -9.17 1.23 -5.45
CA ALA A 77 -8.79 0.19 -4.50
C ALA A 77 -10.02 -0.47 -3.87
N ALA A 78 -10.99 0.34 -3.45
CA ALA A 78 -12.27 -0.17 -2.95
C ALA A 78 -12.90 -1.12 -3.97
N ALA A 79 -13.15 -0.64 -5.19
CA ALA A 79 -13.76 -1.44 -6.26
C ALA A 79 -12.98 -2.74 -6.54
N LEU A 80 -11.64 -2.67 -6.61
CA LEU A 80 -10.80 -3.85 -6.80
C LEU A 80 -10.90 -4.85 -5.64
N LEU A 81 -10.93 -4.37 -4.41
CA LEU A 81 -11.16 -5.20 -3.22
C LEU A 81 -12.59 -5.76 -3.17
N GLU A 82 -13.58 -5.07 -3.74
CA GLU A 82 -14.93 -5.61 -3.86
C GLU A 82 -15.02 -6.73 -4.91
N GLU A 83 -14.32 -6.57 -6.05
CA GLU A 83 -14.37 -7.51 -7.17
C GLU A 83 -13.42 -8.70 -7.00
N HIS A 84 -12.24 -8.46 -6.43
CA HIS A 84 -11.11 -9.40 -6.37
C HIS A 84 -10.53 -9.57 -4.97
N GLY A 85 -11.03 -8.86 -3.95
CA GLY A 85 -10.51 -8.97 -2.60
C GLY A 85 -10.62 -10.40 -2.09
N GLU A 86 -9.47 -11.00 -1.80
CA GLU A 86 -9.41 -12.33 -1.22
C GLU A 86 -9.52 -12.18 0.29
N THR A 87 -10.51 -12.83 0.91
CA THR A 87 -10.47 -13.02 2.36
C THR A 87 -9.29 -13.94 2.65
N PRO A 88 -8.39 -13.61 3.58
CA PRO A 88 -7.38 -14.57 4.01
C PRO A 88 -8.14 -15.80 4.51
N GLU A 89 -7.95 -16.94 3.87
CA GLU A 89 -8.55 -18.20 4.30
C GLU A 89 -8.29 -18.37 5.80
N GLU A 90 -9.36 -18.54 6.57
CA GLU A 90 -9.27 -18.83 8.01
C GLU A 90 -8.65 -20.23 8.17
N GLU A 91 -7.36 -20.32 8.53
CA GLU A 91 -6.76 -21.56 9.08
C GLU A 91 -6.92 -21.65 10.60
#